data_AF-A0A8U0L2K9-F1
#
_entry.id   AF-A0A8U0L2K9-F1
#
_cell.length_a   1.000
_cell.length_b   1.000
_cell.length_c   1.000
_cell.angle_alpha   90.00
_cell.angle_beta   90.00
_cell.angle_gamma   90.00
#
_symmetry.space_group_name_H-M   'P 1'
#
loop_
_entity.id
_entity.type
_entity.pdbx_description
1 polymer ?
#
loop_
_entity_poly.entity_id
_entity_poly.type
_entity_poly.pdbx_seq_one_letter_code
_entity_poly.pdbx_strand_id
1 'polypeptide(L)'
;MYNHNHSLLCDFKTDDGSQASRPYYEQQLAIANRNYLNDFSNIKLNGKPLEEDKFNEPTVLVPHKYKNDEQSIKEYIKQEYFRLMNYNQFYGIPGEERTIDKFNIVYIDDASTIKANTENGFSDIADPIIIVDTGDFAGLYYLDSLNTRCLFFQMESREDFSSLLSEYGLEQLVTAGTLLTPYLMQLENVTFVLKALTMFMIVFIVSLLFILYISNYVDIFVNRKKYAAKEILGFSHSRTLKNRYILWGIGLIISVILTAINHYFAFIFVIIFIDYIFCELLYRTYISNTLYEIEKGA
;
A
#
# COMPACT_ATOMS: atom_id res chain seq x y z
N MET A 1 -1.33 -11.85 -27.62
CA MET A 1 -1.40 -11.18 -26.30
C MET A 1 -0.37 -11.74 -25.31
N TYR A 2 -0.50 -12.96 -24.80
CA TYR A 2 0.34 -13.53 -23.72
C TYR A 2 1.86 -13.53 -23.99
N ASN A 3 2.32 -14.11 -25.10
CA ASN A 3 3.75 -14.20 -25.45
C ASN A 3 4.39 -12.88 -25.93
N HIS A 4 3.57 -11.88 -26.29
CA HIS A 4 4.03 -10.65 -26.95
C HIS A 4 4.10 -9.46 -25.99
N ASN A 5 3.69 -9.64 -24.73
CA ASN A 5 3.69 -8.61 -23.71
C ASN A 5 4.34 -9.14 -22.44
N HIS A 6 4.72 -8.25 -21.52
CA HIS A 6 5.25 -8.64 -20.21
C HIS A 6 4.10 -9.18 -19.33
N SER A 7 3.77 -10.44 -19.57
CA SER A 7 2.75 -11.19 -18.84
C SER A 7 3.34 -11.81 -17.58
N LEU A 8 2.54 -11.86 -16.53
CA LEU A 8 2.89 -12.36 -15.20
C LEU A 8 1.82 -13.38 -14.81
N LEU A 9 2.15 -14.67 -14.87
CA LEU A 9 1.23 -15.76 -14.57
C LEU A 9 1.62 -16.39 -13.22
N CYS A 10 0.65 -16.50 -12.32
CA CYS A 10 0.71 -17.36 -11.15
C CYS A 10 -0.69 -17.90 -10.85
N ASP A 11 -0.90 -19.15 -11.22
CA ASP A 11 -2.09 -19.92 -10.90
C ASP A 11 -1.75 -20.89 -9.77
N PHE A 12 -2.20 -20.54 -8.57
CA PHE A 12 -2.06 -21.37 -7.38
C PHE A 12 -3.45 -21.67 -6.83
N LYS A 13 -3.79 -22.95 -6.76
CA LYS A 13 -5.07 -23.41 -6.21
C LYS A 13 -4.90 -23.60 -4.71
N THR A 14 -5.33 -22.59 -3.94
CA THR A 14 -5.45 -22.74 -2.49
C THR A 14 -6.73 -23.52 -2.22
N ASP A 15 -6.65 -24.73 -1.67
CA ASP A 15 -7.83 -25.52 -1.35
C ASP A 15 -8.55 -24.92 -0.12
N ASP A 16 -9.85 -24.64 -0.23
CA ASP A 16 -10.73 -24.11 0.83
C ASP A 16 -11.00 -25.16 1.93
N GLY A 17 -9.98 -25.64 2.63
CA GLY A 17 -10.07 -26.45 3.86
C GLY A 17 -10.84 -27.79 3.78
N SER A 18 -11.50 -28.09 2.66
CA SER A 18 -12.47 -29.17 2.48
C SER A 18 -11.83 -30.48 2.00
N GLN A 19 -10.54 -30.48 1.68
CA GLN A 19 -9.89 -31.60 0.99
C GLN A 19 -8.60 -32.06 1.69
N ALA A 20 -8.67 -32.32 2.99
CA ALA A 20 -7.59 -32.92 3.77
C ALA A 20 -7.15 -34.32 3.30
N SER A 21 -7.80 -34.90 2.27
CA SER A 21 -7.48 -36.21 1.69
C SER A 21 -6.62 -36.16 0.42
N ARG A 22 -6.35 -34.98 -0.16
CA ARG A 22 -5.51 -34.89 -1.36
C ARG A 22 -4.02 -35.01 -1.02
N PRO A 23 -3.21 -35.63 -1.88
CA PRO A 23 -1.76 -35.64 -1.72
C PRO A 23 -1.19 -34.22 -1.71
N TYR A 24 -0.11 -34.01 -0.95
CA TYR A 24 0.51 -32.68 -0.81
C TYR A 24 0.98 -32.10 -2.15
N TYR A 25 1.40 -32.95 -3.10
CA TYR A 25 1.87 -32.52 -4.41
C TYR A 25 0.77 -31.99 -5.33
N GLU A 26 -0.50 -32.28 -5.02
CA GLU A 26 -1.64 -31.64 -5.69
C GLU A 26 -1.97 -30.29 -5.03
N GLN A 27 -1.87 -30.22 -3.70
CA GLN A 27 -2.21 -29.03 -2.91
C GLN A 27 -1.19 -27.90 -3.04
N GLN A 28 0.07 -28.24 -3.30
CA GLN A 28 1.18 -27.29 -3.39
C GLN A 28 1.58 -26.98 -4.83
N LEU A 29 0.77 -27.40 -5.81
CA LEU A 29 1.03 -27.14 -7.21
C LEU A 29 0.74 -25.68 -7.54
N ALA A 30 1.73 -25.01 -8.12
CA ALA A 30 1.59 -23.71 -8.74
C ALA A 30 1.99 -23.78 -10.22
N ILE A 31 1.34 -23.00 -11.07
CA ILE A 31 1.75 -22.77 -12.45
C ILE A 31 2.20 -21.32 -12.52
N ALA A 32 3.46 -21.08 -12.88
CA ALA A 32 4.00 -19.74 -12.95
C ALA A 32 4.86 -19.55 -14.19
N ASN A 33 4.84 -18.34 -14.77
CA ASN A 33 5.72 -18.03 -15.88
C ASN A 33 7.03 -17.40 -15.42
N ARG A 34 7.99 -17.34 -16.33
CA ARG A 34 9.35 -16.86 -16.04
C ARG A 34 9.38 -15.45 -15.44
N ASN A 35 8.60 -14.53 -16.03
CA ASN A 35 8.51 -13.15 -15.56
C ASN A 35 8.00 -13.09 -14.12
N TYR A 36 6.97 -13.89 -13.79
CA TYR A 36 6.42 -13.96 -12.44
C TYR A 36 7.44 -14.47 -11.43
N LEU A 37 8.18 -15.53 -11.79
CA LEU A 37 9.21 -16.09 -10.92
C LEU A 37 10.34 -15.08 -10.63
N ASN A 38 10.71 -14.25 -11.61
CA ASN A 38 11.74 -13.25 -11.42
C ASN A 38 11.31 -12.11 -10.47
N ASP A 39 10.06 -11.68 -10.54
CA ASP A 39 9.59 -10.50 -9.81
C ASP A 39 8.96 -10.83 -8.45
N PHE A 40 8.32 -12.01 -8.32
CA PHE A 40 7.45 -12.35 -7.19
C PHE A 40 7.82 -13.66 -6.49
N SER A 41 9.02 -14.21 -6.72
CA SER A 41 9.51 -15.39 -6.03
C SER A 41 10.87 -15.18 -5.37
N ASN A 42 11.14 -15.99 -4.34
CA ASN A 42 12.46 -16.09 -3.70
C ASN A 42 13.00 -17.51 -3.88
N ILE A 43 12.93 -18.01 -5.11
CA ILE A 43 13.40 -19.37 -5.42
C ILE A 43 14.91 -19.36 -5.56
N LYS A 44 15.55 -20.31 -4.88
CA LYS A 44 16.99 -20.49 -4.90
C LYS A 44 17.36 -21.92 -5.24
N LEU A 45 18.48 -22.05 -5.94
CA LEU A 45 19.10 -23.32 -6.27
C LEU A 45 20.51 -23.31 -5.68
N ASN A 46 20.72 -24.07 -4.62
CA ASN A 46 21.98 -24.09 -3.87
C ASN A 46 22.40 -22.67 -3.42
N GLY A 47 21.44 -21.87 -2.94
CA GLY A 47 21.66 -20.50 -2.49
C GLY A 47 21.85 -19.44 -3.58
N LYS A 48 21.78 -19.81 -4.87
CA LYS A 48 21.84 -18.87 -6.01
C LYS A 48 20.47 -18.66 -6.66
N PRO A 49 20.22 -17.50 -7.30
CA PRO A 49 19.01 -17.31 -8.11
C PRO A 49 18.99 -18.28 -9.30
N LEU A 50 17.80 -18.55 -9.83
CA LEU A 50 17.60 -19.39 -11.02
C LEU A 50 18.28 -18.76 -12.25
N GLU A 51 18.99 -19.60 -13.01
CA GLU A 51 19.59 -19.22 -14.29
C GLU A 51 18.56 -19.39 -15.42
N GLU A 52 18.55 -18.46 -16.39
CA GLU A 52 17.52 -18.39 -17.44
C GLU A 52 17.56 -19.55 -18.44
N ASP A 53 18.74 -20.15 -18.61
CA ASP A 53 19.00 -21.27 -19.54
C ASP A 53 18.21 -22.54 -19.17
N LYS A 54 17.85 -22.69 -17.89
CA LYS A 54 17.09 -23.84 -17.40
C LYS A 54 15.67 -23.92 -17.92
N PHE A 55 15.10 -22.82 -18.39
CA PHE A 55 13.71 -22.78 -18.83
C PHE A 55 13.51 -23.07 -20.32
N ASN A 56 14.60 -23.30 -21.08
CA ASN A 56 14.53 -23.61 -22.51
C ASN A 56 13.81 -24.93 -22.81
N GLU A 57 13.76 -25.82 -21.83
CA GLU A 57 12.95 -27.03 -21.85
C GLU A 57 11.82 -26.91 -20.83
N PRO A 58 10.68 -27.61 -21.03
CA PRO A 58 9.60 -27.67 -20.06
C PRO A 58 10.15 -28.11 -18.69
N THR A 59 10.00 -27.23 -17.71
CA THR A 59 10.71 -27.35 -16.43
C THR A 59 9.73 -27.34 -15.27
N VAL A 60 10.04 -28.15 -14.26
CA VAL A 60 9.27 -28.27 -13.04
C VAL A 60 10.23 -28.06 -11.87
N LEU A 61 9.90 -27.10 -11.00
CA LEU A 61 10.68 -26.80 -9.81
C LEU A 61 10.10 -27.58 -8.63
N VAL A 62 10.94 -28.33 -7.93
CA VAL A 62 10.51 -29.20 -6.83
C VAL A 62 11.43 -29.00 -5.61
N PRO A 63 10.88 -28.74 -4.41
CA PRO A 63 11.68 -28.68 -3.18
C PRO A 63 12.50 -29.95 -2.92
N HIS A 64 13.72 -29.80 -2.42
CA HIS A 64 14.64 -30.91 -2.14
C HIS A 64 14.04 -31.97 -1.21
N LYS A 65 13.22 -31.58 -0.24
CA LYS A 65 12.53 -32.50 0.68
C LYS A 65 11.59 -33.52 0.02
N TYR A 66 11.13 -33.26 -1.22
CA TYR A 66 10.22 -34.15 -1.95
C TYR A 66 10.91 -35.14 -2.89
N LYS A 67 12.25 -35.18 -2.86
CA LYS A 67 13.05 -36.06 -3.73
C LYS A 67 12.72 -37.55 -3.59
N ASN A 68 12.26 -38.00 -2.44
CA ASN A 68 11.89 -39.40 -2.22
C ASN A 68 10.61 -39.81 -2.95
N ASP A 69 9.74 -38.85 -3.29
CA ASP A 69 8.45 -39.08 -3.93
C ASP A 69 8.47 -38.69 -5.42
N GLU A 70 9.66 -38.59 -6.01
CA GLU A 70 9.88 -38.12 -7.39
C GLU A 70 8.99 -38.84 -8.41
N GLN A 71 8.83 -40.16 -8.29
CA GLN A 71 8.04 -40.95 -9.24
C GLN A 71 6.55 -40.55 -9.20
N SER A 72 5.97 -40.40 -8.01
CA SER A 72 4.57 -40.01 -7.82
C SER A 72 4.32 -38.59 -8.34
N ILE A 73 5.24 -37.67 -8.04
CA ILE A 73 5.18 -36.29 -8.52
C ILE A 73 5.27 -36.26 -10.05
N LYS A 74 6.20 -37.02 -10.63
CA LYS A 74 6.40 -37.07 -12.07
C LYS A 74 5.16 -37.59 -12.82
N GLU A 75 4.51 -38.62 -12.29
CA GLU A 75 3.27 -39.15 -12.86
C GLU A 75 2.14 -38.13 -12.81
N TYR A 76 1.96 -37.46 -11.67
CA TYR A 76 0.95 -36.40 -11.52
C TYR A 76 1.21 -35.21 -12.45
N ILE A 77 2.45 -34.71 -12.48
CA ILE A 77 2.82 -33.57 -13.32
C ILE A 77 2.66 -33.89 -14.81
N LYS A 78 2.91 -35.13 -15.24
CA LYS A 78 2.66 -35.55 -16.62
C LYS A 78 1.18 -35.46 -17.00
N GLN A 79 0.29 -35.88 -16.09
CA GLN A 79 -1.16 -35.76 -16.28
C GLN A 79 -1.59 -34.29 -16.32
N GLU A 80 -1.00 -33.47 -15.45
CA GLU A 80 -1.32 -32.05 -15.39
C GLU A 80 -0.86 -31.29 -16.66
N TYR A 81 0.36 -31.54 -17.14
CA TYR A 81 0.82 -31.01 -18.43
C TYR A 81 -0.11 -31.41 -19.57
N PHE A 82 -0.53 -32.68 -19.62
CA PHE A 82 -1.48 -33.16 -20.61
C PHE A 82 -2.80 -32.38 -20.54
N ARG A 83 -3.32 -32.12 -19.33
CA ARG A 83 -4.53 -31.32 -19.12
C ARG A 83 -4.36 -29.89 -19.62
N LEU A 84 -3.24 -29.23 -19.28
CA LEU A 84 -2.98 -27.83 -19.64
C LEU A 84 -2.76 -27.64 -21.15
N MET A 85 -2.05 -28.57 -21.80
CA MET A 85 -1.80 -28.53 -23.25
C MET A 85 -3.06 -28.81 -24.06
N ASN A 86 -3.95 -29.67 -23.57
CA ASN A 86 -5.19 -30.06 -24.23
C ASN A 86 -6.44 -29.40 -23.63
N TYR A 87 -6.27 -28.33 -22.84
CA TYR A 87 -7.35 -27.69 -22.08
C TYR A 87 -8.59 -27.39 -22.93
N ASN A 88 -8.39 -26.91 -24.18
CA ASN A 88 -9.47 -26.64 -25.15
C ASN A 88 -10.39 -27.86 -25.41
N GLN A 89 -9.82 -29.07 -25.48
CA GLN A 89 -10.57 -30.29 -25.81
C GLN A 89 -11.56 -30.67 -24.69
N PHE A 90 -11.23 -30.37 -23.43
CA PHE A 90 -12.12 -30.61 -22.29
C PHE A 90 -13.37 -29.71 -22.30
N TYR A 91 -13.37 -28.66 -23.13
CA TYR A 91 -14.51 -27.77 -23.37
C TYR A 91 -15.18 -28.04 -24.73
N GLY A 92 -14.86 -29.16 -25.38
CA GLY A 92 -15.46 -29.56 -26.65
C GLY A 92 -14.92 -28.84 -27.88
N ILE A 93 -13.81 -28.10 -27.75
CA ILE A 93 -13.15 -27.44 -28.88
C ILE A 93 -12.21 -28.46 -29.55
N PRO A 94 -12.41 -28.80 -30.83
CA PRO A 94 -11.56 -29.75 -31.53
C PRO A 94 -10.14 -29.19 -31.69
N GLY A 95 -9.14 -30.06 -31.52
CA GLY A 95 -7.72 -29.72 -31.68
C GLY A 95 -6.87 -30.97 -31.70
N GLU A 96 -5.61 -30.84 -32.14
CA GLU A 96 -4.65 -31.93 -32.09
C GLU A 96 -4.24 -32.22 -30.64
N GLU A 97 -4.21 -33.49 -30.28
CA GLU A 97 -3.76 -33.93 -28.96
C GLU A 97 -2.25 -33.75 -28.87
N ARG A 98 -1.81 -33.00 -27.85
CA ARG A 98 -0.41 -32.70 -27.58
C ARG A 98 0.02 -33.40 -26.30
N THR A 99 1.15 -34.10 -26.36
CA THR A 99 1.74 -34.78 -25.20
C THR A 99 3.16 -34.31 -24.97
N ILE A 100 3.63 -34.44 -23.73
CA ILE A 100 5.01 -34.21 -23.37
C ILE A 100 5.64 -35.51 -22.88
N ASP A 101 6.73 -35.92 -23.52
CA ASP A 101 7.46 -37.13 -23.16
C ASP A 101 8.56 -36.88 -22.13
N LYS A 102 9.12 -35.66 -22.12
CA LYS A 102 10.23 -35.27 -21.26
C LYS A 102 10.04 -33.84 -20.76
N PHE A 103 10.22 -33.67 -19.46
CA PHE A 103 10.36 -32.38 -18.80
C PHE A 103 11.53 -32.48 -17.81
N ASN A 104 12.18 -31.36 -17.57
CA ASN A 104 13.28 -31.24 -16.64
C ASN A 104 12.75 -31.03 -15.22
N ILE A 105 13.25 -31.80 -14.25
CA ILE A 105 12.94 -31.59 -12.83
C ILE A 105 14.15 -30.92 -12.19
N VAL A 106 13.95 -29.68 -11.73
CA VAL A 106 14.98 -28.89 -11.07
C VAL A 106 14.66 -28.81 -9.59
N TYR A 107 15.58 -29.32 -8.78
CA TYR A 107 15.42 -29.26 -7.34
C TYR A 107 15.82 -27.89 -6.79
N ILE A 108 14.94 -27.32 -5.95
CA ILE A 108 15.10 -25.99 -5.34
C ILE A 108 15.25 -26.10 -3.82
N ASP A 109 15.81 -25.05 -3.21
CA ASP A 109 16.01 -24.96 -1.77
C ASP A 109 14.66 -24.97 -1.04
N ASP A 110 14.54 -25.70 0.08
CA ASP A 110 13.28 -25.87 0.82
C ASP A 110 12.73 -24.55 1.40
N ALA A 111 13.57 -23.53 1.56
CA ALA A 111 13.15 -22.19 2.00
C ALA A 111 12.59 -21.31 0.86
N SER A 112 12.51 -21.85 -0.36
CA SER A 112 12.00 -21.12 -1.53
C SER A 112 10.51 -20.85 -1.38
N THR A 113 10.10 -19.62 -1.66
CA THR A 113 8.71 -19.19 -1.63
C THR A 113 8.30 -18.52 -2.94
N ILE A 114 7.01 -18.60 -3.25
CA ILE A 114 6.37 -17.85 -4.32
C ILE A 114 5.22 -17.05 -3.74
N LYS A 115 5.07 -15.79 -4.13
CA LYS A 115 3.86 -15.04 -3.79
C LYS A 115 2.74 -15.49 -4.71
N ALA A 116 1.55 -15.76 -4.19
CA ALA A 116 0.37 -15.92 -5.05
C ALA A 116 -0.78 -15.07 -4.55
N ASN A 117 -1.68 -14.76 -5.48
CA ASN A 117 -2.89 -14.03 -5.18
C ASN A 117 -3.94 -14.99 -4.58
N THR A 118 -4.25 -14.80 -3.30
CA THR A 118 -5.32 -15.52 -2.59
C THR A 118 -6.53 -14.61 -2.39
N GLU A 119 -7.64 -15.14 -1.87
CA GLU A 119 -8.83 -14.34 -1.55
C GLU A 119 -8.53 -13.15 -0.62
N ASN A 120 -7.58 -13.33 0.29
CA ASN A 120 -7.12 -12.31 1.24
C ASN A 120 -5.98 -11.44 0.68
N GLY A 121 -5.63 -11.64 -0.60
CA GLY A 121 -4.58 -10.94 -1.31
C GLY A 121 -3.29 -11.74 -1.47
N PHE A 122 -2.17 -11.04 -1.73
CA PHE A 122 -0.89 -11.69 -1.97
C PHE A 122 -0.29 -12.30 -0.69
N SER A 123 -0.03 -13.60 -0.71
CA SER A 123 0.62 -14.33 0.38
C SER A 123 1.79 -15.17 -0.11
N ASP A 124 2.82 -15.31 0.71
CA ASP A 124 3.95 -16.21 0.44
C ASP A 124 3.52 -17.67 0.66
N ILE A 125 3.69 -18.50 -0.37
CA ILE A 125 3.48 -19.93 -0.33
C ILE A 125 4.83 -20.61 -0.10
N ALA A 126 4.89 -21.43 0.93
CA ALA A 126 6.02 -22.28 1.23
C ALA A 126 5.94 -23.60 0.44
N ASP A 127 7.10 -24.15 0.13
CA ASP A 127 7.24 -25.48 -0.48
C ASP A 127 6.49 -25.69 -1.81
N PRO A 128 6.47 -24.72 -2.74
CA PRO A 128 5.68 -24.85 -3.95
C PRO A 128 6.30 -25.87 -4.91
N ILE A 129 5.46 -26.72 -5.52
CA ILE A 129 5.81 -27.49 -6.72
C ILE A 129 5.37 -26.65 -7.92
N ILE A 130 6.32 -26.17 -8.74
CA ILE A 130 6.02 -25.17 -9.76
C ILE A 130 6.20 -25.75 -11.15
N ILE A 131 5.14 -25.75 -11.94
CA ILE A 131 5.22 -25.93 -13.39
C ILE A 131 5.57 -24.58 -14.01
N VAL A 132 6.71 -24.50 -14.70
CA VAL A 132 7.13 -23.28 -15.38
C VAL A 132 6.47 -23.20 -16.75
N ASP A 133 5.58 -22.23 -16.94
CA ASP A 133 4.93 -22.01 -18.22
C ASP A 133 5.87 -21.36 -19.25
N THR A 134 5.92 -21.95 -20.44
CA THR A 134 6.69 -21.48 -21.61
C THR A 134 5.82 -20.87 -22.71
N GLY A 135 4.49 -20.79 -22.53
CA GLY A 135 3.57 -20.28 -23.54
C GLY A 135 2.96 -21.35 -24.46
N ASP A 136 3.14 -22.63 -24.13
CA ASP A 136 2.73 -23.77 -24.97
C ASP A 136 1.36 -24.37 -24.58
N PHE A 137 0.74 -23.89 -23.49
CA PHE A 137 -0.57 -24.38 -23.05
C PHE A 137 -1.69 -23.97 -24.01
N ALA A 138 -2.87 -24.55 -23.84
CA ALA A 138 -3.99 -24.24 -24.71
C ALA A 138 -4.49 -22.80 -24.49
N GLY A 139 -4.87 -22.11 -25.56
CA GLY A 139 -5.31 -20.71 -25.49
C GLY A 139 -6.43 -20.44 -24.49
N LEU A 140 -7.37 -21.37 -24.33
CA LEU A 140 -8.48 -21.25 -23.37
C LEU A 140 -8.01 -21.25 -21.91
N TYR A 141 -6.91 -21.95 -21.60
CA TYR A 141 -6.32 -21.91 -20.26
C TYR A 141 -5.90 -20.49 -19.90
N TYR A 142 -5.16 -19.80 -20.80
CA TYR A 142 -4.73 -18.42 -20.54
C TYR A 142 -5.91 -17.44 -20.42
N LEU A 143 -7.00 -17.66 -21.17
CA LEU A 143 -8.22 -16.85 -21.05
C LEU A 143 -8.91 -17.06 -19.70
N ASP A 144 -8.98 -18.32 -19.25
CA ASP A 144 -9.53 -18.66 -17.94
C ASP A 144 -8.65 -18.08 -16.81
N SER A 145 -7.32 -18.24 -16.90
CA SER A 145 -6.36 -17.62 -15.97
C SER A 145 -6.47 -16.10 -15.90
N LEU A 146 -6.81 -15.44 -17.03
CA LEU A 146 -7.05 -14.01 -17.07
C LEU A 146 -8.35 -13.64 -16.34
N ASN A 147 -9.39 -14.45 -16.46
CA ASN A 147 -10.67 -14.26 -15.79
C ASN A 147 -10.59 -14.55 -14.28
N THR A 148 -9.84 -15.58 -13.89
CA THR A 148 -9.64 -15.99 -12.48
C THR A 148 -8.61 -15.14 -11.73
N ARG A 149 -8.05 -14.10 -12.37
CA ARG A 149 -7.05 -13.18 -11.79
C ARG A 149 -5.75 -13.88 -11.40
N CYS A 150 -5.34 -14.87 -12.18
CA CYS A 150 -4.05 -15.55 -12.07
C CYS A 150 -3.05 -15.03 -13.12
N LEU A 151 -3.53 -14.40 -14.19
CA LEU A 151 -2.72 -13.79 -15.24
C LEU A 151 -2.81 -12.26 -15.18
N PHE A 152 -1.65 -11.61 -15.13
CA PHE A 152 -1.49 -10.16 -15.09
C PHE A 152 -0.61 -9.69 -16.25
N PHE A 153 -0.72 -8.41 -16.59
CA PHE A 153 0.11 -7.75 -17.60
C PHE A 153 0.71 -6.50 -16.99
N GLN A 154 2.04 -6.36 -17.07
CA GLN A 154 2.71 -5.15 -16.64
C GLN A 154 2.56 -4.07 -17.72
N MET A 155 1.82 -3.01 -17.41
CA MET A 155 1.55 -1.89 -18.31
C MET A 155 1.63 -0.57 -17.55
N GLU A 156 1.79 0.55 -18.27
CA GLU A 156 1.90 1.88 -17.67
C GLU A 156 0.55 2.38 -17.13
N SER A 157 -0.55 2.09 -17.84
CA SER A 157 -1.90 2.51 -17.45
C SER A 157 -2.96 1.43 -17.64
N ARG A 158 -4.11 1.62 -16.98
CA ARG A 158 -5.28 0.75 -17.15
C ARG A 158 -5.89 0.92 -18.55
N GLU A 159 -5.80 2.12 -19.10
CA GLU A 159 -6.29 2.49 -20.42
C GLU A 159 -5.51 1.75 -21.52
N ASP A 160 -4.20 1.55 -21.35
CA ASP A 160 -3.39 0.75 -22.26
C ASP A 160 -3.82 -0.71 -22.24
N PHE A 161 -4.10 -1.26 -21.06
CA PHE A 161 -4.62 -2.62 -20.94
C PHE A 161 -6.01 -2.77 -21.55
N SER A 162 -6.89 -1.80 -21.36
CA SER A 162 -8.22 -1.79 -22.00
C SER A 162 -8.11 -1.73 -23.53
N SER A 163 -7.15 -0.95 -24.05
CA SER A 163 -6.89 -0.85 -25.48
C SER A 163 -6.36 -2.17 -26.04
N LEU A 164 -5.46 -2.83 -25.31
CA LEU A 164 -4.95 -4.17 -25.63
C LEU A 164 -6.10 -5.19 -25.66
N LEU A 165 -7.01 -5.18 -24.68
CA LEU A 165 -8.17 -6.07 -24.70
C LEU A 165 -9.06 -5.84 -25.92
N SER A 166 -9.27 -4.58 -26.34
CA SER A 166 -10.07 -4.25 -27.53
C SER A 166 -9.38 -4.70 -28.83
N GLU A 167 -8.06 -4.52 -28.95
CA GLU A 167 -7.26 -4.97 -30.11
C GLU A 167 -7.42 -6.49 -30.36
N TYR A 168 -7.46 -7.28 -29.29
CA TYR A 168 -7.63 -8.74 -29.36
C TYR A 168 -9.10 -9.19 -29.30
N GLY A 169 -10.07 -8.28 -29.27
CA GLY A 169 -11.50 -8.60 -29.21
C GLY A 169 -11.97 -9.24 -27.89
N LEU A 170 -11.26 -8.99 -26.79
CA LEU A 170 -11.50 -9.57 -25.45
C LEU A 170 -12.27 -8.64 -24.51
N GLU A 171 -12.70 -7.46 -24.98
CA GLU A 171 -13.34 -6.41 -24.18
C GLU A 171 -14.63 -6.84 -23.46
N GLN A 172 -15.35 -7.83 -23.99
CA GLN A 172 -16.58 -8.36 -23.39
C GLN A 172 -16.32 -9.54 -22.44
N LEU A 173 -15.11 -10.11 -22.49
CA LEU A 173 -14.74 -11.32 -21.74
C LEU A 173 -14.01 -10.99 -20.44
N VAL A 174 -13.27 -9.88 -20.40
CA VAL A 174 -12.41 -9.51 -19.27
C VAL A 174 -12.64 -8.06 -18.88
N THR A 175 -12.91 -7.82 -17.60
CA THR A 175 -12.97 -6.45 -17.07
C THR A 175 -11.58 -5.98 -16.68
N ALA A 176 -11.13 -4.84 -17.22
CA ALA A 176 -9.86 -4.24 -16.87
C ALA A 176 -9.83 -3.81 -15.39
N GLY A 177 -8.99 -4.46 -14.60
CA GLY A 177 -8.77 -4.16 -13.18
C GLY A 177 -7.29 -4.05 -12.86
N THR A 178 -6.98 -3.44 -11.72
CA THR A 178 -5.60 -3.42 -11.17
C THR A 178 -5.44 -4.48 -10.07
N LEU A 179 -4.20 -4.79 -9.69
CA LEU A 179 -3.90 -5.64 -8.52
C LEU A 179 -4.48 -5.09 -7.21
N LEU A 180 -4.83 -3.80 -7.16
CA LEU A 180 -5.40 -3.13 -6.00
C LEU A 180 -6.93 -3.23 -5.95
N THR A 181 -7.58 -3.67 -7.03
CA THR A 181 -9.05 -3.82 -7.11
C THR A 181 -9.65 -4.61 -5.93
N PRO A 182 -9.09 -5.76 -5.49
CA PRO A 182 -9.62 -6.47 -4.32
C PRO A 182 -9.49 -5.68 -3.01
N TYR A 183 -8.53 -4.76 -2.92
CA TYR A 183 -8.29 -3.92 -1.74
C TYR A 183 -9.06 -2.61 -1.76
N LEU A 184 -9.77 -2.26 -2.86
CA LEU A 184 -10.48 -0.99 -2.98
C LEU A 184 -11.47 -0.76 -1.83
N MET A 185 -12.22 -1.78 -1.41
CA MET A 185 -13.15 -1.66 -0.28
C MET A 185 -12.44 -1.37 1.04
N GLN A 186 -11.28 -1.98 1.28
CA GLN A 186 -10.48 -1.73 2.48
C GLN A 186 -9.86 -0.33 2.44
N LEU A 187 -9.35 0.07 1.28
CA LEU A 187 -8.79 1.40 1.06
C LEU A 187 -9.86 2.48 1.18
N GLU A 188 -11.07 2.25 0.68
CA GLU A 188 -12.19 3.18 0.77
C GLU A 188 -12.56 3.48 2.23
N ASN A 189 -12.65 2.45 3.08
CA ASN A 189 -12.87 2.62 4.52
C ASN A 189 -11.76 3.47 5.18
N VAL A 190 -10.50 3.21 4.86
CA VAL A 190 -9.38 4.00 5.38
C VAL A 190 -9.44 5.45 4.88
N THR A 191 -9.73 5.66 3.59
CA THR A 191 -9.85 7.01 3.02
C THR A 191 -11.00 7.79 3.64
N PHE A 192 -12.12 7.13 3.94
CA PHE A 192 -13.25 7.73 4.63
C PHE A 192 -12.87 8.18 6.04
N VAL A 193 -12.21 7.31 6.82
CA VAL A 193 -11.71 7.66 8.16
C VAL A 193 -10.73 8.83 8.09
N LEU A 194 -9.79 8.82 7.14
CA LEU A 194 -8.82 9.89 6.96
C LEU A 194 -9.50 11.23 6.62
N LYS A 195 -10.52 11.21 5.75
CA LYS A 195 -11.29 12.40 5.37
C LYS A 195 -12.09 12.95 6.55
N ALA A 196 -12.71 12.08 7.34
CA ALA A 196 -13.43 12.46 8.55
C ALA A 196 -12.49 13.07 9.61
N LEU A 197 -11.33 12.45 9.82
CA LEU A 197 -10.30 12.96 10.74
C LEU A 197 -9.76 14.32 10.29
N THR A 198 -9.53 14.50 8.99
CA THR A 198 -9.10 15.79 8.42
C THR A 198 -10.14 16.88 8.65
N MET A 199 -11.43 16.58 8.45
CA MET A 199 -12.51 17.53 8.70
C MET A 199 -12.58 17.92 10.19
N PHE A 200 -12.45 16.95 11.09
CA PHE A 200 -12.39 17.20 12.54
C PHE A 200 -11.18 18.06 12.92
N MET A 201 -10.00 17.77 12.37
CA MET A 201 -8.78 18.55 12.60
C MET A 201 -8.93 20.01 12.16
N ILE A 202 -9.53 20.27 11.00
CA ILE A 202 -9.78 21.63 10.52
C ILE A 202 -10.69 22.38 11.50
N VAL A 203 -11.81 21.77 11.90
CA VAL A 203 -12.73 22.39 12.87
C VAL A 203 -12.02 22.67 14.20
N PHE A 204 -11.25 21.70 14.70
CA PHE A 204 -10.49 21.84 15.93
C PHE A 204 -9.47 22.98 15.87
N ILE A 205 -8.71 23.10 14.77
CA ILE A 205 -7.75 24.20 14.58
C ILE A 205 -8.46 25.55 14.56
N VAL A 206 -9.58 25.69 13.83
CA VAL A 206 -10.33 26.95 13.78
C VAL A 206 -10.90 27.31 15.17
N SER A 207 -11.45 26.35 15.90
CA SER A 207 -11.93 26.58 17.26
C SER A 207 -10.81 26.95 18.22
N LEU A 208 -9.64 26.30 18.14
CA LEU A 208 -8.48 26.62 18.96
C LEU A 208 -7.99 28.04 18.71
N LEU A 209 -7.87 28.45 17.45
CA LEU A 209 -7.48 29.80 17.07
C LEU A 209 -8.48 30.85 17.58
N PHE A 210 -9.78 30.56 17.50
CA PHE A 210 -10.82 31.44 17.99
C PHE A 210 -10.75 31.63 19.52
N ILE A 211 -10.57 30.54 20.27
CA ILE A 211 -10.43 30.59 21.74
C ILE A 211 -9.18 31.40 22.14
N LEU A 212 -8.04 31.17 21.49
CA LEU A 212 -6.81 31.93 21.73
C LEU A 212 -7.02 33.42 21.45
N TYR A 213 -7.63 33.77 20.32
CA TYR A 213 -7.93 35.15 19.97
C TYR A 213 -8.83 35.84 20.99
N ILE A 214 -9.96 35.23 21.37
CA ILE A 214 -10.90 35.80 22.35
C ILE A 214 -10.24 35.94 23.73
N SER A 215 -9.49 34.93 24.17
CA SER A 215 -8.77 34.98 25.44
C SER A 215 -7.81 36.17 25.49
N ASN A 216 -7.02 36.35 24.42
CA ASN A 216 -6.07 37.46 24.32
C ASN A 216 -6.75 38.83 24.19
N TYR A 217 -7.87 38.90 23.47
CA TYR A 217 -8.68 40.11 23.35
C TYR A 217 -9.24 40.56 24.69
N VAL A 218 -9.85 39.64 25.45
CA VAL A 218 -10.42 39.94 26.76
C VAL A 218 -9.34 40.45 27.73
N ASP A 219 -8.18 39.80 27.77
CA ASP A 219 -7.08 40.21 28.66
C ASP A 219 -6.58 41.63 28.34
N ILE A 220 -6.34 41.94 27.06
CA ILE A 220 -5.88 43.26 26.61
C ILE A 220 -6.96 44.32 26.87
N PHE A 221 -8.22 44.03 26.57
CA PHE A 221 -9.32 44.97 26.72
C PHE A 221 -9.61 45.30 28.19
N VAL A 222 -9.64 44.31 29.07
CA VAL A 222 -9.86 44.50 30.51
C VAL A 222 -8.72 45.34 31.11
N ASN A 223 -7.48 45.07 30.71
CA ASN A 223 -6.31 45.77 31.23
C ASN A 223 -5.93 47.04 30.44
N ARG A 224 -6.72 47.47 29.45
CA ARG A 224 -6.39 48.58 28.51
C ARG A 224 -5.98 49.87 29.21
N LYS A 225 -6.73 50.28 30.24
CA LYS A 225 -6.45 51.52 31.00
C LYS A 225 -5.15 51.44 31.79
N LYS A 226 -4.87 50.27 32.36
CA LYS A 226 -3.63 50.01 33.12
C LYS A 226 -2.41 49.95 32.21
N TYR A 227 -2.55 49.40 31.01
CA TYR A 227 -1.47 49.35 30.03
C TYR A 227 -1.21 50.72 29.40
N ALA A 228 -2.26 51.46 29.00
CA ALA A 228 -2.13 52.82 28.48
C ALA A 228 -1.49 53.77 29.51
N ALA A 229 -1.89 53.71 30.78
CA ALA A 229 -1.26 54.51 31.85
C ALA A 229 0.25 54.21 32.01
N LYS A 230 0.66 52.94 31.88
CA LYS A 230 2.08 52.56 31.93
C LYS A 230 2.85 53.08 30.70
N GLU A 231 2.23 53.08 29.53
CA GLU A 231 2.85 53.59 28.30
C GLU A 231 3.02 55.12 28.36
N ILE A 232 2.03 55.86 28.87
CA ILE A 232 2.13 57.31 29.14
C ILE A 232 3.24 57.63 30.16
N LEU A 233 3.40 56.79 31.18
CA LEU A 233 4.48 56.92 32.18
C LEU A 233 5.88 56.54 31.64
N GLY A 234 6.00 56.24 30.34
CA GLY A 234 7.28 55.95 29.69
C GLY A 234 7.82 54.53 29.92
N PHE A 235 6.97 53.59 30.35
CA PHE A 235 7.41 52.18 30.43
C PHE A 235 7.56 51.59 29.03
N SER A 236 8.71 50.96 28.78
CA SER A 236 8.94 50.19 27.56
C SER A 236 7.92 49.04 27.44
N HIS A 237 7.50 48.73 26.20
CA HIS A 237 6.59 47.63 25.85
C HIS A 237 6.84 46.31 26.62
N SER A 238 8.10 45.86 26.67
CA SER A 238 8.51 44.64 27.37
C SER A 238 8.25 44.68 28.89
N ARG A 239 8.37 45.86 29.50
CA ARG A 239 8.14 46.07 30.93
C ARG A 239 6.65 46.15 31.27
N THR A 240 5.84 46.61 30.31
CA THR A 240 4.37 46.63 30.42
C THR A 240 3.78 45.22 30.37
N LEU A 241 4.29 44.35 29.50
CA LEU A 241 3.85 42.96 29.28
C LEU A 241 4.67 41.89 30.02
N LYS A 242 5.53 42.29 30.99
CA LYS A 242 6.47 41.39 31.70
C LYS A 242 5.85 40.07 32.19
N ASN A 243 4.67 40.13 32.82
CA ASN A 243 4.02 38.94 33.38
C ASN A 243 3.61 37.93 32.29
N ARG A 244 3.29 38.42 31.08
CA ARG A 244 2.87 37.56 29.96
C ARG A 244 4.07 36.86 29.32
N TYR A 245 5.18 37.58 29.17
CA TYR A 245 6.44 36.98 28.72
C TYR A 245 6.95 35.89 29.70
N ILE A 246 6.69 36.04 31.01
CA ILE A 246 6.99 34.99 32.00
C ILE A 246 6.13 33.75 31.75
N LEU A 247 4.82 33.91 31.50
CA LEU A 247 3.92 32.79 31.23
C LEU A 247 4.30 32.05 29.93
N TRP A 248 4.67 32.76 28.87
CA TRP A 248 5.18 32.11 27.66
C TRP A 248 6.53 31.44 27.86
N GLY A 249 7.42 32.02 28.66
CA GLY A 249 8.68 31.38 29.02
C GLY A 249 8.45 30.03 29.70
N ILE A 250 7.50 29.96 30.63
CA ILE A 250 7.09 28.69 31.28
C ILE A 250 6.49 27.73 30.24
N GLY A 251 5.61 28.22 29.37
CA GLY A 251 5.00 27.42 28.29
C GLY A 251 6.02 26.82 27.33
N LEU A 252 7.06 27.58 26.95
CA LEU A 252 8.15 27.11 26.10
C LEU A 252 8.99 26.03 26.78
N ILE A 253 9.30 26.19 28.07
CA ILE A 253 10.05 25.17 28.84
C ILE A 253 9.26 23.86 28.88
N ILE A 254 7.96 23.92 29.14
CA ILE A 254 7.08 22.76 29.16
C ILE A 254 7.03 22.11 27.76
N SER A 255 6.92 22.91 26.69
CA SER A 255 6.92 22.43 25.31
C SER A 255 8.23 21.71 24.94
N VAL A 256 9.39 22.22 25.38
CA VAL A 256 10.70 21.58 25.16
C VAL A 256 10.74 20.20 25.84
N ILE A 257 10.28 20.10 27.09
CA ILE A 257 10.23 18.84 27.84
C ILE A 257 9.32 17.82 27.15
N LEU A 258 8.13 18.23 26.71
CA LEU A 258 7.18 17.37 25.99
C LEU A 258 7.75 16.89 24.65
N THR A 259 8.41 17.78 23.91
CA THR A 259 9.01 17.44 22.61
C THR A 259 10.17 16.43 22.75
N ALA A 260 10.90 16.47 23.87
CA ALA A 260 11.93 15.48 24.17
C ALA A 260 11.35 14.08 24.44
N ILE A 261 10.11 13.99 24.93
CA ILE A 261 9.40 12.71 25.14
C ILE A 261 8.81 12.20 23.83
N ASN A 262 8.19 13.07 23.03
CA ASN A 262 7.63 12.70 21.74
C ASN A 262 7.67 13.87 20.76
N HIS A 263 8.21 13.63 19.56
CA HIS A 263 8.37 14.63 18.52
C HIS A 263 7.05 15.27 18.06
N TYR A 264 5.92 14.55 18.17
CA TYR A 264 4.60 15.10 17.79
C TYR A 264 4.19 16.34 18.61
N PHE A 265 4.77 16.56 19.79
CA PHE A 265 4.51 17.76 20.60
C PHE A 265 5.16 19.03 20.05
N ALA A 266 5.99 18.96 19.00
CA ALA A 266 6.57 20.13 18.37
C ALA A 266 5.53 21.15 17.87
N PHE A 267 4.31 20.71 17.57
CA PHE A 267 3.21 21.59 17.18
C PHE A 267 2.81 22.61 18.27
N ILE A 268 3.11 22.33 19.54
CA ILE A 268 2.85 23.26 20.66
C ILE A 268 3.65 24.57 20.48
N PHE A 269 4.86 24.51 19.91
CA PHE A 269 5.62 25.72 19.60
C PHE A 269 4.90 26.62 18.60
N VAL A 270 4.23 26.04 17.60
CA VAL A 270 3.45 26.78 16.61
C VAL A 270 2.27 27.48 17.29
N ILE A 271 1.59 26.79 18.21
CA ILE A 271 0.48 27.37 18.98
C ILE A 271 0.96 28.56 19.83
N ILE A 272 2.06 28.40 20.57
CA ILE A 272 2.65 29.47 21.40
C ILE A 272 3.07 30.66 20.53
N PHE A 273 3.61 30.40 19.35
CA PHE A 273 4.01 31.46 18.42
C PHE A 273 2.81 32.24 17.85
N ILE A 274 1.73 31.54 17.48
CA ILE A 274 0.49 32.18 17.04
C ILE A 274 -0.13 33.02 18.16
N ASP A 275 -0.12 32.50 19.40
CA ASP A 275 -0.56 33.23 20.59
C ASP A 275 0.21 34.56 20.72
N TYR A 276 1.54 34.53 20.54
CA TYR A 276 2.36 35.74 20.55
C TYR A 276 1.93 36.77 19.50
N ILE A 277 1.73 36.33 18.26
CA ILE A 277 1.31 37.20 17.17
C ILE A 277 -0.02 37.88 17.50
N PHE A 278 -1.02 37.13 17.97
CA PHE A 278 -2.31 37.72 18.33
C PHE A 278 -2.21 38.76 19.43
N CYS A 279 -1.37 38.49 20.43
CA CYS A 279 -1.15 39.43 21.54
C CYS A 279 -0.54 40.75 21.08
N GLU A 280 0.49 40.68 20.23
CA GLU A 280 1.17 41.86 19.70
C GLU A 280 0.25 42.68 18.78
N LEU A 281 -0.50 42.01 17.90
CA LEU A 281 -1.48 42.65 17.01
C LEU A 281 -2.57 43.38 17.80
N LEU A 282 -3.15 42.72 18.79
CA LEU A 282 -4.20 43.30 19.63
C LEU A 282 -3.66 44.45 20.50
N TYR A 283 -2.45 44.34 21.04
CA TYR A 283 -1.83 45.41 21.82
C TYR A 283 -1.63 46.68 20.99
N ARG A 284 -1.09 46.53 19.77
CA ARG A 284 -0.89 47.67 18.86
C ARG A 284 -2.23 48.33 18.49
N THR A 285 -3.23 47.52 18.19
CA THR A 285 -4.54 48.01 17.73
C THR A 285 -5.32 48.73 18.83
N TYR A 286 -5.35 48.18 20.04
CA TYR A 286 -6.25 48.66 21.11
C TYR A 286 -5.58 49.51 22.20
N ILE A 287 -4.25 49.62 22.21
CA ILE A 287 -3.52 50.42 23.21
C ILE A 287 -2.65 51.45 22.51
N SER A 288 -1.72 51.01 21.66
CA SER A 288 -0.71 51.91 21.07
C SER A 288 -1.34 52.93 20.09
N ASN A 289 -2.26 52.48 19.24
CA ASN A 289 -2.91 53.36 18.24
C ASN A 289 -4.05 54.22 18.82
N THR A 290 -4.62 53.85 19.97
CA THR A 290 -5.79 54.51 20.59
C THR A 290 -5.46 55.21 21.91
N LEU A 291 -4.17 55.40 22.22
CA LEU A 291 -3.68 56.07 23.43
C LEU A 291 -4.40 57.39 23.73
N TYR A 292 -4.62 58.21 22.70
CA TYR A 292 -5.29 59.51 22.80
C TYR A 292 -6.78 59.42 23.16
N GLU A 293 -7.49 58.37 22.71
CA GLU A 293 -8.91 58.16 23.04
C GLU A 293 -9.08 57.61 24.47
N ILE A 294 -8.15 56.75 24.89
CA ILE A 294 -8.14 56.17 26.24
C ILE A 294 -7.83 57.24 27.29
N GLU A 295 -6.93 58.19 27.00
CA GLU A 295 -6.59 59.31 27.88
C GLU A 295 -7.78 60.26 28.13
N LYS A 296 -8.62 60.49 27.10
CA LYS A 296 -9.83 61.31 27.21
C LYS A 296 -11.01 60.63 27.90
N GLY A 297 -10.86 59.36 28.31
CA GLY A 297 -11.84 58.65 29.14
C GLY A 297 -13.03 58.05 28.38
N ALA A 298 -12.91 57.81 27.07
CA ALA A 298 -13.90 57.04 26.30
C ALA A 298 -13.88 55.53 26.65
#